data_AF-A0ABC8U802-F1
#
_entry.id   AF-A0ABC8U802-F1
#
_cell.length_a   1.000
_cell.length_b   1.000
_cell.length_c   1.000
_cell.angle_alpha   90.00
_cell.angle_beta   90.00
_cell.angle_gamma   90.00
#
_symmetry.space_group_name_H-M   'P 1'
#
loop_
_entity.id
_entity.type
_entity.pdbx_description
1 polymer ?
#
loop_
_entity_poly.entity_id
_entity_poly.type
_entity_poly.pdbx_seq_one_letter_code
_entity_poly.pdbx_strand_id
1 'polypeptide(L)'
;MSSSRRGQPPKHQNAYAWKPNAGRKINETEVGGKFRPYSEITGVCSRCKDQIEWKRKYGKYKPLIEPAKCQRCSKRTVRQAYHNLCPACAKEQNVCAKCSCQVGQIIGRQALDSSEVEAEQKTLEEAIKNARERDRRTLLRAMNKGKTNSAKTPVNNESKAGELLAVSSLEKFTELSRDDEKEEEEDDDEEEDEDQIIN
;
A
#
# COMPACT_ATOMS: atom_id res chain seq x y z
N MET A 1 7.15 -18.35 32.54
CA MET A 1 8.36 -17.56 32.92
C MET A 1 8.33 -16.23 32.18
N SER A 2 7.74 -15.20 32.80
CA SER A 2 7.58 -13.86 32.23
C SER A 2 8.80 -13.00 32.58
N SER A 3 9.77 -12.95 31.66
CA SER A 3 11.00 -12.15 31.82
C SER A 3 10.74 -10.65 31.59
N SER A 4 10.04 -9.99 32.52
CA SER A 4 9.99 -8.52 32.57
C SER A 4 11.17 -7.97 33.35
N ARG A 5 12.37 -7.99 32.76
CA ARG A 5 13.45 -7.09 33.17
C ARG A 5 13.38 -5.85 32.29
N ARG A 6 12.47 -4.93 32.63
CA ARG A 6 12.54 -3.56 32.11
C ARG A 6 13.78 -2.92 32.76
N GLY A 7 14.92 -3.06 32.10
CA GLY A 7 16.14 -2.36 32.51
C GLY A 7 15.87 -0.86 32.61
N GLN A 8 16.57 -0.20 33.54
CA GLN A 8 16.46 1.25 33.69
C GLN A 8 16.67 1.93 32.33
N PRO A 9 15.83 2.92 31.96
CA PRO A 9 16.02 3.66 30.73
C PRO A 9 17.43 4.24 30.66
N PRO A 10 18.00 4.39 29.45
CA PRO A 10 19.33 4.98 29.30
C PRO A 10 19.41 6.32 30.05
N LYS A 11 20.45 6.49 30.89
CA LYS A 11 20.69 7.72 31.66
C LYS A 11 20.72 8.97 30.78
N HIS A 12 21.15 8.81 29.53
CA HIS A 12 21.20 9.85 28.51
C HIS A 12 20.32 9.43 27.34
N GLN A 13 19.13 10.03 27.23
CA GLN A 13 18.23 9.83 26.10
C GLN A 13 18.54 10.84 24.99
N ASN A 14 18.42 10.42 23.74
CA ASN A 14 18.61 11.32 22.60
C ASN A 14 17.43 12.30 22.53
N ALA A 15 17.72 13.60 22.51
CA ALA A 15 16.69 14.64 22.33
C ALA A 15 16.11 14.64 20.90
N TYR A 16 16.89 14.20 19.91
CA TYR A 16 16.48 14.16 18.51
C TYR A 16 16.74 12.77 17.91
N ALA A 17 15.80 12.29 17.09
CA ALA A 17 16.00 11.06 16.34
C ALA A 17 17.03 11.26 15.23
N TRP A 18 17.98 10.33 15.12
CA TRP A 18 18.98 10.35 14.04
C TRP A 18 18.29 10.20 12.67
N LYS A 19 18.58 11.14 11.76
CA LYS A 19 18.08 11.14 10.38
C LYS A 19 19.18 10.59 9.44
N PRO A 20 19.03 9.37 8.89
CA PRO A 20 20.10 8.67 8.18
C PRO A 20 20.64 9.39 6.95
N ASN A 21 19.76 10.09 6.24
CA ASN A 21 20.08 10.82 5.02
C ASN A 21 20.07 12.35 5.22
N ALA A 22 20.15 12.83 6.47
CA ALA A 22 20.25 14.27 6.71
C ALA A 22 21.52 14.83 6.06
N GLY A 23 21.35 15.85 5.20
CA GLY A 23 22.46 16.51 4.53
C GLY A 23 23.10 15.75 3.37
N ARG A 24 22.61 14.55 3.00
CA ARG A 24 23.08 13.85 1.79
C ARG A 24 22.13 14.10 0.62
N LYS A 25 22.68 14.51 -0.53
CA LYS A 25 21.96 14.49 -1.81
C LYS A 25 21.84 13.03 -2.26
N ILE A 26 20.61 12.51 -2.29
CA ILE A 26 20.33 11.15 -2.78
C ILE A 26 20.13 11.24 -4.28
N ASN A 27 20.84 10.41 -5.04
CA ASN A 27 20.59 10.28 -6.47
C ASN A 27 19.23 9.62 -6.68
N GLU A 28 18.31 10.28 -7.39
CA GLU A 28 16.93 9.80 -7.53
C GLU A 28 16.82 8.47 -8.30
N THR A 29 17.85 8.12 -9.07
CA THR A 29 17.97 6.89 -9.87
C THR A 29 18.46 5.68 -9.06
N GLU A 30 19.04 5.90 -7.87
CA GLU A 30 19.51 4.81 -7.02
C GLU A 30 18.37 4.05 -6.35
N VAL A 31 18.65 2.83 -5.87
CA VAL A 31 17.65 1.97 -5.22
C VAL A 31 17.14 2.61 -3.93
N GLY A 32 15.84 2.89 -3.87
CA GLY A 32 15.21 3.63 -2.77
C GLY A 32 15.03 5.12 -3.05
N GLY A 33 15.47 5.60 -4.22
CA GLY A 33 15.16 6.92 -4.74
C GLY A 33 13.76 6.99 -5.37
N LYS A 34 13.38 8.20 -5.78
CA LYS A 34 12.06 8.51 -6.34
C LYS A 34 11.75 7.72 -7.61
N PHE A 35 12.73 7.56 -8.50
CA PHE A 35 12.55 6.86 -9.78
C PHE A 35 12.78 5.35 -9.68
N ARG A 36 13.41 4.87 -8.61
CA ARG A 36 13.71 3.45 -8.41
C ARG A 36 13.36 3.01 -6.98
N PRO A 37 12.07 2.98 -6.62
CA PRO A 37 11.63 2.61 -5.28
C PRO A 37 12.04 1.17 -4.92
N TYR A 38 12.11 0.88 -3.62
CA TYR A 38 12.34 -0.48 -3.17
C TYR A 38 11.14 -1.37 -3.51
N SER A 39 11.42 -2.59 -3.99
CA SER A 39 10.39 -3.61 -4.15
C SER A 39 9.71 -3.93 -2.81
N GLU A 40 8.45 -4.32 -2.85
CA GLU A 40 7.72 -4.75 -1.67
C GLU A 40 8.41 -5.95 -0.98
N ILE A 41 8.34 -5.98 0.35
CA ILE A 41 8.90 -7.07 1.16
C ILE A 41 7.81 -8.12 1.35
N THR A 42 7.91 -9.22 0.61
CA THR A 42 6.93 -10.31 0.59
C THR A 42 7.60 -11.65 0.95
N GLY A 43 6.82 -12.65 1.34
CA GLY A 43 7.33 -14.00 1.62
C GLY A 43 8.10 -14.15 2.94
N VAL A 44 8.05 -13.16 3.83
CA VAL A 44 8.71 -13.17 5.15
C VAL A 44 7.73 -13.01 6.30
N CYS A 45 8.14 -13.41 7.51
CA CYS A 45 7.41 -13.14 8.74
C CYS A 45 7.50 -11.65 9.13
N SER A 46 6.58 -11.17 9.97
CA SER A 46 6.54 -9.78 10.47
C SER A 46 7.88 -9.31 11.01
N ARG A 47 8.47 -10.08 11.94
CA ARG A 47 9.79 -9.81 12.51
C ARG A 47 10.88 -9.65 11.44
N CYS A 48 10.84 -10.43 10.36
CA CYS A 48 11.83 -10.34 9.30
C CYS A 48 11.59 -9.15 8.37
N LYS A 49 10.32 -8.78 8.14
CA LYS A 49 9.95 -7.55 7.43
C LYS A 49 10.50 -6.34 8.16
N ASP A 50 10.25 -6.23 9.46
CA ASP A 50 10.72 -5.09 10.27
C ASP A 50 12.24 -4.93 10.21
N GLN A 51 12.98 -6.04 10.23
CA GLN A 51 14.45 -6.01 10.08
C GLN A 51 14.89 -5.49 8.71
N ILE A 52 14.18 -5.85 7.63
CA ILE A 52 14.51 -5.38 6.28
C ILE A 52 14.11 -3.91 6.13
N GLU A 53 12.93 -3.51 6.63
CA GLU A 53 12.46 -2.12 6.63
C GLU A 53 13.40 -1.21 7.42
N TRP A 54 13.84 -1.65 8.59
CA TRP A 54 14.84 -0.94 9.38
C TRP A 54 16.13 -0.75 8.57
N LYS A 55 16.62 -1.79 7.88
CA LYS A 55 17.81 -1.65 7.01
C LYS A 55 17.58 -0.63 5.89
N ARG A 56 16.39 -0.59 5.27
CA ARG A 56 16.04 0.41 4.24
C ARG A 56 16.00 1.82 4.83
N LYS A 57 15.28 2.01 5.94
CA LYS A 57 15.12 3.31 6.61
C LYS A 57 16.46 3.90 7.04
N TYR A 58 17.37 3.07 7.54
CA TYR A 58 18.66 3.50 8.08
C TYR A 58 19.83 3.42 7.09
N GLY A 59 19.57 3.23 5.78
CA GLY A 59 20.62 3.20 4.75
C GLY A 59 21.58 2.02 4.86
N LYS A 60 21.21 0.96 5.60
CA LYS A 60 22.01 -0.27 5.79
C LYS A 60 21.57 -1.41 4.87
N TYR A 61 20.70 -1.11 3.91
CA TYR A 61 20.16 -2.07 2.95
C TYR A 61 21.15 -2.31 1.82
N LYS A 62 21.47 -3.58 1.59
CA LYS A 62 22.35 -4.05 0.51
C LYS A 62 21.49 -4.79 -0.52
N PRO A 63 21.18 -4.18 -1.68
CA PRO A 63 20.45 -4.87 -2.74
C PRO A 63 21.30 -6.01 -3.33
N LEU A 64 20.62 -6.97 -3.95
CA LEU A 64 21.28 -7.97 -4.78
C LEU A 64 21.53 -7.39 -6.17
N ILE A 65 22.74 -7.56 -6.68
CA ILE A 65 23.08 -7.26 -8.09
C ILE A 65 22.71 -8.47 -8.96
N GLU A 66 23.08 -9.66 -8.49
CA GLU A 66 22.73 -10.93 -9.12
C GLU A 66 21.81 -11.78 -8.22
N PRO A 67 21.00 -12.68 -8.80
CA PRO A 67 20.21 -13.62 -8.02
C PRO A 67 21.08 -14.52 -7.13
N ALA A 68 20.73 -14.62 -5.85
CA ALA A 68 21.41 -15.49 -4.90
C ALA A 68 20.95 -16.97 -5.02
N LYS A 69 21.79 -17.88 -4.49
CA LYS A 69 21.51 -19.32 -4.44
C LYS A 69 20.47 -19.63 -3.36
N CYS A 70 19.41 -20.36 -3.73
CA CYS A 70 18.41 -20.84 -2.78
C CYS A 70 18.98 -21.98 -1.94
N GLN A 71 18.77 -21.96 -0.62
CA GLN A 71 19.24 -23.03 0.28
C GLN A 71 18.50 -24.37 0.12
N ARG A 72 17.35 -24.40 -0.57
CA ARG A 72 16.57 -25.63 -0.79
C ARG A 72 16.82 -26.23 -2.17
N CYS A 73 16.43 -25.53 -3.23
CA CYS A 73 16.61 -26.05 -4.59
C CYS A 73 18.02 -25.84 -5.17
N SER A 74 18.93 -25.14 -4.46
CA SER A 74 20.29 -24.84 -4.92
C SER A 74 20.41 -24.05 -6.24
N LYS A 75 19.30 -23.60 -6.82
CA LYS A 75 19.26 -22.75 -8.02
C LYS A 75 19.48 -21.28 -7.65
N ARG A 76 20.08 -20.49 -8.55
CA ARG A 76 20.23 -19.02 -8.41
C ARG A 76 18.92 -18.30 -8.76
N THR A 77 17.91 -18.45 -7.91
CA THR A 77 16.55 -17.94 -8.15
C THR A 77 16.07 -16.97 -7.07
N VAL A 78 16.92 -16.64 -6.08
CA VAL A 78 16.59 -15.70 -5.03
C VAL A 78 16.85 -14.27 -5.52
N ARG A 79 15.79 -13.53 -5.82
CA ARG A 79 15.89 -12.15 -6.36
C ARG A 79 15.75 -11.06 -5.30
N GLN A 80 15.10 -11.34 -4.18
CA GLN A 80 14.93 -10.37 -3.11
C GLN A 80 16.11 -10.43 -2.12
N ALA A 81 16.67 -9.28 -1.76
CA ALA A 81 17.80 -9.22 -0.83
C ALA A 81 17.42 -9.75 0.56
N TYR A 82 18.39 -10.32 1.27
CA TYR A 82 18.24 -10.94 2.61
C TYR A 82 17.35 -12.20 2.67
N HIS A 83 16.97 -12.75 1.53
CA HIS A 83 16.27 -14.02 1.46
C HIS A 83 17.27 -15.17 1.32
N ASN A 84 16.96 -16.29 1.97
CA ASN A 84 17.71 -17.54 1.89
C ASN A 84 17.02 -18.57 0.98
N LEU A 85 15.69 -18.43 0.81
CA LEU A 85 14.87 -19.30 -0.02
C LEU A 85 14.29 -18.53 -1.20
N CYS A 86 14.13 -19.22 -2.33
CA CYS A 86 13.37 -18.65 -3.44
C CYS A 86 11.86 -18.67 -3.13
N PRO A 87 11.05 -17.85 -3.81
CA PRO A 87 9.61 -17.77 -3.55
C PRO A 87 8.89 -19.12 -3.66
N ALA A 88 9.28 -19.95 -4.64
CA ALA A 88 8.71 -21.28 -4.86
C ALA A 88 8.98 -22.21 -3.67
N CYS A 89 10.25 -22.40 -3.29
CA CYS A 89 10.61 -23.27 -2.18
C CYS A 89 10.04 -22.79 -0.84
N ALA A 90 9.98 -21.48 -0.63
CA ALA A 90 9.35 -20.94 0.57
C ALA A 90 7.84 -21.26 0.59
N LYS A 91 7.17 -21.22 -0.58
CA LYS A 91 5.74 -21.52 -0.72
C LYS A 91 5.42 -22.98 -0.48
N GLU A 92 6.16 -23.87 -1.12
CA GLU A 92 6.00 -25.32 -0.95
C GLU A 92 6.18 -25.76 0.51
N GLN A 93 7.09 -25.11 1.23
CA GLN A 93 7.41 -25.45 2.62
C GLN A 93 6.64 -24.60 3.65
N ASN A 94 5.85 -23.61 3.21
CA ASN A 94 5.13 -22.66 4.07
C ASN A 94 5.99 -21.97 5.15
N VAL A 95 7.26 -21.71 4.85
CA VAL A 95 8.19 -21.04 5.78
C VAL A 95 8.52 -19.61 5.35
N CYS A 96 9.05 -18.83 6.29
CA CYS A 96 9.64 -17.53 6.02
C CYS A 96 10.86 -17.66 5.09
N ALA A 97 10.88 -16.93 3.99
CA ALA A 97 11.96 -17.02 3.00
C ALA A 97 13.30 -16.43 3.49
N LYS A 98 13.30 -15.68 4.61
CA LYS A 98 14.51 -15.14 5.26
C LYS A 98 15.01 -16.03 6.39
N CYS A 99 14.20 -16.30 7.42
CA CYS A 99 14.66 -17.07 8.59
C CYS A 99 14.37 -18.57 8.51
N SER A 100 13.67 -19.05 7.48
CA SER A 100 13.27 -20.46 7.31
C SER A 100 12.42 -21.03 8.44
N CYS A 101 11.90 -20.19 9.34
CA CYS A 101 11.00 -20.60 10.41
C CYS A 101 9.56 -20.73 9.88
N GLN A 102 8.85 -21.75 10.35
CA GLN A 102 7.40 -21.85 10.22
C GLN A 102 6.75 -20.78 11.11
N VAL A 103 5.86 -19.98 10.54
CA VAL A 103 5.08 -18.97 11.28
C VAL A 103 3.65 -18.99 10.78
N GLY A 104 2.70 -18.60 11.63
CA GLY A 104 1.27 -18.58 11.27
C GLY A 104 0.93 -17.56 10.19
N GLN A 105 1.69 -16.48 10.07
CA GLN A 105 1.44 -15.42 9.08
C GLN A 105 2.72 -15.05 8.33
N ILE A 106 2.66 -15.17 7.01
CA ILE A 106 3.69 -14.70 6.08
C ILE A 106 3.10 -13.55 5.26
N ILE A 107 3.81 -12.43 5.25
CA ILE A 107 3.38 -11.22 4.53
C ILE A 107 3.41 -11.47 3.03
N GLY A 108 2.36 -11.02 2.32
CA GLY A 108 2.25 -11.18 0.87
C GLY A 108 1.95 -12.61 0.40
N ARG A 109 1.65 -13.55 1.32
CA ARG A 109 1.07 -14.85 0.98
C ARG A 109 -0.46 -14.86 0.98
N GLN A 110 -1.10 -13.85 1.57
CA GLN A 110 -2.56 -13.77 1.70
C GLN A 110 -3.29 -13.69 0.34
N ALA A 111 -2.58 -13.44 -0.76
CA ALA A 111 -3.10 -13.63 -2.11
C ALA A 111 -3.39 -15.10 -2.49
N LEU A 112 -3.23 -16.06 -1.57
CA LEU A 112 -3.60 -17.47 -1.76
C LEU A 112 -4.99 -17.82 -1.21
N ASP A 113 -5.61 -16.94 -0.43
CA ASP A 113 -7.05 -17.05 -0.19
C ASP A 113 -7.75 -16.47 -1.41
N SER A 114 -7.75 -17.25 -2.50
CA SER A 114 -8.53 -16.96 -3.72
C SER A 114 -9.95 -16.55 -3.35
N SER A 115 -10.52 -17.10 -2.27
CA SER A 115 -11.82 -16.73 -1.74
C SER A 115 -11.95 -15.25 -1.34
N GLU A 116 -10.93 -14.62 -0.77
CA GLU A 116 -11.01 -13.21 -0.35
C GLU A 116 -10.89 -12.30 -1.58
N VAL A 117 -9.95 -12.61 -2.48
CA VAL A 117 -9.77 -11.89 -3.75
C VAL A 117 -11.01 -12.03 -4.66
N GLU A 118 -11.61 -13.21 -4.71
CA GLU A 118 -12.86 -13.47 -5.45
C GLU A 118 -14.05 -12.75 -4.80
N ALA A 119 -14.12 -12.70 -3.47
CA ALA A 119 -15.15 -11.94 -2.76
C ALA A 119 -15.03 -10.45 -3.05
N GLU A 120 -13.83 -9.89 -3.00
CA GLU A 120 -13.56 -8.48 -3.37
C GLU A 120 -13.89 -8.20 -4.83
N GLN A 121 -13.57 -9.11 -5.76
CA GLN A 121 -13.95 -8.94 -7.16
C GLN A 121 -15.47 -8.97 -7.35
N LYS A 122 -16.16 -9.85 -6.65
CA LYS A 122 -17.61 -9.98 -6.72
C LYS A 122 -18.32 -8.75 -6.14
N THR A 123 -17.83 -8.19 -5.03
CA THR A 123 -18.40 -6.95 -4.45
C THR A 123 -18.19 -5.76 -5.37
N LEU A 124 -17.01 -5.66 -6.02
CA LEU A 124 -16.75 -4.64 -7.05
C LEU A 124 -17.69 -4.79 -8.24
N GLU A 125 -17.89 -6.01 -8.74
CA GLU A 125 -18.80 -6.27 -9.86
C GLU A 125 -20.26 -5.94 -9.50
N GLU A 126 -20.69 -6.29 -8.29
CA GLU A 126 -22.03 -5.99 -7.79
C GLU A 126 -22.25 -4.48 -7.58
N ALA A 127 -21.24 -3.76 -7.07
CA ALA A 127 -21.27 -2.31 -6.98
C ALA A 127 -21.38 -1.65 -8.36
N ILE A 128 -20.66 -2.15 -9.37
CA ILE A 128 -20.78 -1.66 -10.75
C ILE A 128 -22.16 -1.95 -11.34
N LYS A 129 -22.75 -3.11 -11.01
CA LYS A 129 -24.08 -3.51 -11.47
C LYS A 129 -25.18 -2.63 -10.87
N ASN A 130 -25.05 -2.27 -9.59
CA ASN A 130 -26.00 -1.44 -8.86
C ASN A 130 -25.73 0.08 -9.00
N ALA A 131 -24.62 0.48 -9.62
CA ALA A 131 -24.34 1.87 -9.93
C ALA A 131 -25.37 2.46 -10.90
N ARG A 132 -25.56 3.78 -10.84
CA ARG A 132 -26.44 4.51 -11.77
C ARG A 132 -26.00 4.23 -13.21
N GLU A 133 -26.97 4.06 -14.11
CA GLU A 133 -26.73 3.72 -15.52
C GLU A 133 -25.74 4.68 -16.21
N ARG A 134 -25.76 5.96 -15.84
CA ARG A 134 -24.80 6.96 -16.34
C ARG A 134 -23.36 6.61 -15.98
N ASP A 135 -23.11 6.19 -14.75
CA ASP A 135 -21.78 5.90 -14.21
C ASP A 135 -21.29 4.56 -14.76
N ARG A 136 -22.17 3.55 -14.78
CA ARG A 136 -21.90 2.25 -15.40
C ARG A 136 -21.48 2.39 -16.87
N ARG A 137 -22.22 3.16 -17.67
CA ARG A 137 -21.86 3.46 -19.08
C ARG A 137 -20.56 4.23 -19.21
N THR A 138 -20.27 5.13 -18.28
CA THR A 138 -19.01 5.90 -18.28
C THR A 138 -17.82 4.99 -18.01
N LEU A 139 -17.94 4.09 -17.03
CA LEU A 139 -16.92 3.08 -16.74
C LEU A 139 -16.67 2.15 -17.95
N LEU A 140 -17.74 1.64 -18.58
CA LEU A 140 -17.65 0.80 -19.78
C LEU A 140 -17.00 1.52 -20.96
N ARG A 141 -17.32 2.81 -21.17
CA ARG A 141 -16.66 3.63 -22.19
C ARG A 141 -15.17 3.80 -21.89
N ALA A 142 -14.80 4.06 -20.65
CA ALA A 142 -13.40 4.19 -20.24
C ALA A 142 -12.61 2.88 -20.48
N MET A 143 -13.19 1.73 -20.10
CA MET A 143 -12.59 0.41 -20.36
C MET A 143 -12.40 0.14 -21.84
N ASN A 144 -13.38 0.49 -22.68
CA ASN A 144 -13.29 0.29 -24.13
C ASN A 144 -12.31 1.29 -24.79
N LYS A 145 -12.24 2.54 -24.32
CA LYS A 145 -11.27 3.55 -24.78
C LYS A 145 -9.82 3.09 -24.55
N GLY A 146 -9.55 2.45 -23.40
CA GLY A 146 -8.25 1.85 -23.10
C GLY A 146 -7.89 0.67 -24.02
N LYS A 147 -8.88 -0.12 -24.46
CA LYS A 147 -8.69 -1.24 -25.39
C LYS A 147 -8.47 -0.77 -26.84
N THR A 148 -9.14 0.29 -27.29
CA THR A 148 -9.03 0.79 -28.68
C THR A 148 -7.72 1.51 -28.98
N ASN A 149 -7.03 2.03 -27.95
CA ASN A 149 -5.74 2.70 -28.12
C ASN A 149 -4.53 1.75 -28.20
N SER A 150 -4.72 0.44 -28.01
CA SER A 150 -3.66 -0.56 -28.19
C SER A 150 -3.55 -1.11 -29.63
N ALA A 151 -4.42 -0.69 -30.55
CA ALA A 151 -4.51 -1.27 -31.90
C ALA A 151 -4.19 -0.31 -33.06
N LYS A 152 -3.71 0.92 -32.82
CA LYS A 152 -3.21 1.80 -33.89
C LYS A 152 -2.02 2.64 -33.42
N THR A 153 -0.82 2.16 -33.72
CA THR A 153 0.32 3.05 -34.00
C THR A 153 0.11 3.67 -35.38
N PRO A 154 0.16 5.00 -35.50
CA PRO A 154 0.86 5.60 -36.62
C PRO A 154 2.05 6.38 -36.09
N VAL A 155 3.21 6.02 -36.61
CA VAL A 155 4.38 6.89 -36.69
C VAL A 155 3.99 8.18 -37.40
N ASN A 156 4.03 9.31 -36.71
CA ASN A 156 4.65 10.52 -37.25
C ASN A 156 5.18 11.42 -36.11
N ASN A 157 6.37 11.96 -36.34
CA ASN A 157 7.05 12.90 -35.47
C ASN A 157 6.29 14.21 -35.36
N GLU A 158 6.52 14.87 -34.21
CA GLU A 158 6.80 16.29 -34.01
C GLU A 158 5.85 17.08 -33.09
N SER A 159 6.45 17.50 -31.98
CA SER A 159 6.15 18.71 -31.22
C SER A 159 4.93 18.74 -30.28
N LYS A 160 5.27 18.81 -28.99
CA LYS A 160 4.78 19.79 -27.99
C LYS A 160 3.77 19.30 -26.94
N ALA A 161 4.17 19.59 -25.69
CA ALA A 161 3.41 19.63 -24.43
C ALA A 161 3.01 18.29 -23.81
N GLY A 162 3.73 17.92 -22.75
CA GLY A 162 3.23 17.00 -21.74
C GLY A 162 2.06 17.63 -21.01
N GLU A 163 0.94 16.91 -20.97
CA GLU A 163 -0.27 17.36 -20.29
C GLU A 163 -0.59 16.39 -19.15
N LEU A 164 -0.33 16.90 -17.95
CA LEU A 164 -0.66 16.35 -16.65
C LEU A 164 -2.19 16.41 -16.47
N LEU A 165 -2.94 15.37 -16.81
CA LEU A 165 -4.37 15.32 -16.52
C LEU A 165 -4.80 13.92 -16.04
N ALA A 166 -4.58 13.65 -14.74
CA ALA A 166 -5.20 12.49 -14.08
C ALA A 166 -5.47 12.69 -12.58
N VAL A 167 -5.51 13.93 -12.05
CA VAL A 167 -5.80 14.16 -10.61
C VAL A 167 -6.93 15.17 -10.40
N SER A 168 -7.08 16.19 -11.26
CA SER A 168 -8.12 17.22 -11.07
C SER A 168 -9.56 16.74 -11.36
N SER A 169 -9.76 15.61 -12.05
CA SER A 169 -11.12 15.12 -12.38
C SER A 169 -11.82 14.40 -11.22
N LEU A 170 -11.10 14.03 -10.15
CA LEU A 170 -11.69 13.27 -9.03
C LEU A 170 -12.33 14.17 -7.98
N GLU A 171 -11.72 15.31 -7.66
CA GLU A 171 -12.25 16.26 -6.65
C GLU A 171 -13.57 16.90 -7.07
N LYS A 172 -13.79 17.10 -8.38
CA LYS A 172 -15.02 17.74 -8.88
C LYS A 172 -16.26 16.85 -8.82
N PHE A 173 -16.09 15.53 -8.66
CA PHE A 173 -17.23 14.61 -8.54
C PHE A 173 -17.75 14.51 -7.10
N THR A 174 -16.91 14.75 -6.11
CA THR A 174 -17.29 14.64 -4.69
C THR A 174 -18.08 15.85 -4.17
N GLU A 175 -17.96 17.01 -4.81
CA GLU A 175 -18.67 18.25 -4.41
C GLU A 175 -20.13 18.33 -4.90
N LEU A 176 -20.54 17.51 -5.89
CA LEU A 176 -21.89 17.58 -6.48
C LEU A 176 -22.91 16.64 -5.82
N SER A 177 -22.56 15.98 -4.72
CA SER A 177 -23.46 15.04 -4.00
C SER A 177 -24.01 15.59 -2.67
N ARG A 178 -23.73 16.85 -2.35
CA ARG A 178 -24.36 17.58 -1.24
C ARG A 178 -24.96 18.82 -1.86
N ASP A 179 -26.27 18.94 -1.74
CA ASP A 179 -27.12 20.13 -2.00
C ASP A 179 -28.29 19.73 -2.91
N ASP A 180 -29.30 19.09 -2.32
CA ASP A 180 -30.68 19.48 -2.57
C ASP A 180 -31.64 18.91 -1.50
N GLU A 181 -32.65 19.72 -1.16
CA GLU A 181 -33.85 19.52 -0.31
C GLU A 181 -33.70 19.80 1.21
N LYS A 182 -34.01 21.03 1.69
CA LYS A 182 -35.34 21.65 2.05
C LYS A 182 -35.61 21.45 3.57
N GLU A 183 -36.24 22.33 4.36
CA GLU A 183 -37.28 23.37 4.18
C GLU A 183 -37.26 24.28 5.44
N GLU A 184 -37.81 25.49 5.32
CA GLU A 184 -38.05 26.46 6.41
C GLU A 184 -39.24 26.01 7.27
N GLU A 185 -39.09 26.00 8.60
CA GLU A 185 -40.20 26.10 9.56
C GLU A 185 -39.69 27.00 10.72
N GLU A 186 -40.16 28.25 10.74
CA GLU A 186 -40.19 29.08 11.94
C GLU A 186 -41.27 28.51 12.87
N ASP A 187 -40.92 28.16 14.10
CA ASP A 187 -41.86 28.34 15.21
C ASP A 187 -41.08 28.63 16.50
N ASP A 188 -41.47 29.76 17.08
CA ASP A 188 -41.12 30.30 18.39
C ASP A 188 -41.62 29.33 19.48
N ASP A 189 -40.83 29.13 20.53
CA ASP A 189 -41.31 29.01 21.91
C ASP A 189 -40.08 28.92 22.84
N GLU A 190 -39.68 30.11 23.33
CA GLU A 190 -38.97 30.25 24.60
C GLU A 190 -39.92 29.79 25.72
N GLU A 191 -39.56 28.81 26.54
CA GLU A 191 -39.77 28.87 27.99
C GLU A 191 -38.68 28.09 28.74
N GLU A 192 -38.12 28.78 29.75
CA GLU A 192 -37.04 28.38 30.62
C GLU A 192 -37.56 27.41 31.70
N ASP A 193 -37.11 26.16 31.69
CA ASP A 193 -37.31 25.28 32.85
C ASP A 193 -36.27 25.60 33.92
N GLU A 194 -36.69 26.41 34.88
CA GLU A 194 -36.05 26.59 36.18
C GLU A 194 -36.00 25.29 36.98
N ASP A 195 -34.92 25.17 37.74
CA ASP A 195 -34.59 24.12 38.68
C ASP A 195 -35.73 23.70 39.64
N GLN A 196 -35.86 22.38 39.87
CA GLN A 196 -36.02 21.91 41.25
C GLN A 196 -35.62 20.44 41.47
N ILE A 197 -34.45 20.31 42.11
CA ILE A 197 -34.14 19.31 43.11
C ILE A 197 -35.20 19.41 44.23
N ILE A 198 -35.75 18.29 44.71
CA ILE A 198 -35.87 17.90 46.15
C ILE A 198 -36.75 16.65 46.29
N ASN A 199 -36.13 15.64 46.92
CA ASN A 199 -36.62 14.44 47.64
C ASN A 199 -37.48 13.40 46.93
#